data_AF-A0A0G0GRF6-F1
#
_entry.id   AF-A0A0G0GRF6-F1
#
_cell.length_a   1.000
_cell.length_b   1.000
_cell.length_c   1.000
_cell.angle_alpha   90.00
_cell.angle_beta   90.00
_cell.angle_gamma   90.00
#
_symmetry.space_group_name_H-M   'P 1'
#
loop_
_entity.id
_entity.type
_entity.pdbx_description
1 polymer ?
#
loop_
_entity_poly.entity_id
_entity_poly.type
_entity_poly.pdbx_seq_one_letter_code
_entity_poly.pdbx_strand_id
1 'polypeptide(L)'
;MKIKKLFLLIPLINLVFAVCKSEDSPMGSQAIKKLEAEIHQDTPLQFATRSLRSNFTREHFDGNIDCPEKSNSNANIFDKSFLRFIEDVYNRSDYAEILSQDGTHIIEFLKLCNELSLDINSVYVGIRLFRIKMMSCEIVDDAVVNQILEDLPDQMTRYFEKSDKDNGVKEILSKNIEKIILCHLNDQFLRSVIAIEDTKKALTAEISNLFLNELKKAKDKKSDKKSKTRLRFEVIRFFETTLARTLWNPKSPETVWTSFLSIANGLQRLASSNIINHMDDLDSLLWELTYRFNFFLDLSGFSLPLNFYEEVEKAIEEKTVSFLESKEQDEGVKSKKEIFTEKLLQAKTKAYAYYKKGILPQI
;
A
#
# COMPACT_ATOMS: atom_id res chain seq x y z
N MET A 1 -26.31 23.43 -1.12
CA MET A 1 -26.72 22.38 -0.15
C MET A 1 -25.93 22.49 1.18
N LYS A 2 -25.97 23.64 1.88
CA LYS A 2 -25.12 23.94 3.08
C LYS A 2 -25.89 24.27 4.38
N ILE A 3 -27.21 24.04 4.43
CA ILE A 3 -28.04 24.41 5.60
C ILE A 3 -28.14 23.28 6.65
N LYS A 4 -27.82 22.03 6.30
CA LYS A 4 -27.97 20.89 7.22
C LYS A 4 -26.96 20.88 8.39
N LYS A 5 -25.77 21.48 8.27
CA LYS A 5 -24.80 21.55 9.39
C LYS A 5 -25.13 22.64 10.42
N LEU A 6 -25.92 23.65 10.06
CA LEU A 6 -26.34 24.70 11.00
C LEU A 6 -27.43 24.20 11.97
N PHE A 7 -28.25 23.23 11.53
CA PHE A 7 -29.31 22.65 12.36
C PHE A 7 -28.82 21.76 13.49
N LEU A 8 -27.56 21.30 13.46
CA LEU A 8 -26.95 20.53 14.56
C LEU A 8 -26.31 21.42 15.64
N LEU A 9 -26.02 22.68 15.33
CA LEU A 9 -25.44 23.64 16.30
C LEU A 9 -26.50 24.21 17.26
N ILE A 10 -27.74 24.38 16.80
CA ILE A 10 -28.85 24.92 17.59
C ILE A 10 -29.23 24.00 18.79
N PRO A 11 -29.35 22.66 18.65
CA PRO A 11 -29.60 21.80 19.80
C PRO A 11 -28.42 21.76 20.77
N LEU A 12 -27.17 21.84 20.30
CA LEU A 12 -25.97 21.89 21.15
C LEU A 12 -25.92 23.17 22.00
N ILE A 13 -26.24 24.32 21.42
CA ILE A 13 -26.27 25.60 22.15
C ILE A 13 -27.42 25.62 23.18
N ASN A 14 -28.59 25.09 22.83
CA ASN A 14 -29.72 24.98 23.77
C ASN A 14 -29.44 23.97 24.90
N LEU A 15 -28.68 22.91 24.63
CA LEU A 15 -28.26 21.94 25.64
C LEU A 15 -27.26 22.56 26.63
N VAL A 16 -26.28 23.33 26.14
CA VAL A 16 -25.32 24.05 26.99
C VAL A 16 -26.02 25.10 27.87
N PHE A 17 -27.00 25.83 27.31
CA PHE A 17 -27.80 26.78 28.09
C PHE A 17 -28.71 26.12 29.14
N ALA A 18 -29.21 24.91 28.88
CA ALA A 18 -29.99 24.15 29.85
C ALA A 18 -29.13 23.61 30.99
N VAL A 19 -27.90 23.16 30.70
CA VAL A 19 -26.95 22.65 31.70
C VAL A 19 -26.51 23.78 32.64
N CYS A 20 -26.15 24.96 32.13
CA CYS A 20 -25.74 26.11 32.96
C CYS A 20 -26.86 26.68 33.86
N LYS A 21 -28.15 26.35 33.62
CA LYS A 21 -29.26 26.76 34.50
C LYS A 21 -29.58 25.75 35.60
N SER A 22 -28.92 24.60 35.62
CA SER A 22 -29.28 23.46 36.49
C SER A 22 -28.23 23.10 37.55
N GLU A 23 -27.18 23.90 37.71
CA GLU A 23 -26.03 23.59 38.59
C GLU A 23 -26.40 23.43 40.08
N ASP A 24 -27.55 23.95 40.53
CA ASP A 24 -28.02 23.79 41.92
C ASP A 24 -29.00 22.61 42.13
N SER A 25 -29.28 21.82 41.08
CA SER A 25 -30.22 20.70 41.14
C SER A 25 -29.50 19.35 41.22
N PRO A 26 -29.86 18.46 42.17
CA PRO A 26 -29.31 17.10 42.23
C PRO A 26 -29.62 16.26 40.97
N MET A 27 -30.61 16.64 40.14
CA MET A 27 -30.84 16.02 38.83
C MET A 27 -29.83 16.47 37.77
N GLY A 28 -29.24 17.67 37.89
CA GLY A 28 -28.22 18.17 36.96
C GLY A 28 -26.94 17.35 37.01
N SER A 29 -26.50 16.93 38.20
CA SER A 29 -25.32 16.08 38.37
C SER A 29 -25.48 14.70 37.71
N GLN A 30 -26.68 14.13 37.72
CA GLN A 30 -26.94 12.83 37.08
C GLN A 30 -27.03 12.95 35.55
N ALA A 31 -27.56 14.07 35.04
CA ALA A 31 -27.58 14.37 33.60
C ALA A 31 -26.17 14.64 33.06
N ILE A 32 -25.33 15.37 33.80
CA ILE A 32 -23.92 15.62 33.43
C ILE A 32 -23.14 14.31 33.42
N LYS A 33 -23.27 13.45 34.45
CA LYS A 33 -22.60 12.12 34.45
C LYS A 33 -23.07 11.21 33.30
N LYS A 34 -24.34 11.31 32.91
CA LYS A 34 -24.88 10.56 31.77
C LYS A 34 -24.38 11.13 30.44
N LEU A 35 -24.26 12.45 30.33
CA LEU A 35 -23.68 13.14 29.17
C LEU A 35 -22.17 12.87 29.06
N GLU A 36 -21.43 12.86 30.16
CA GLU A 36 -20.02 12.48 30.22
C GLU A 36 -19.83 11.00 29.84
N ALA A 37 -20.72 10.11 30.27
CA ALA A 37 -20.71 8.71 29.83
C ALA A 37 -21.06 8.54 28.34
N GLU A 38 -21.91 9.40 27.78
CA GLU A 38 -22.24 9.42 26.34
C GLU A 38 -21.15 10.13 25.51
N ILE A 39 -20.43 11.11 26.06
CA ILE A 39 -19.27 11.78 25.43
C ILE A 39 -18.02 10.89 25.49
N HIS A 40 -17.92 10.01 26.49
CA HIS A 40 -16.90 8.95 26.56
C HIS A 40 -17.21 7.75 25.66
N GLN A 41 -18.34 7.72 24.96
CA GLN A 41 -18.47 6.85 23.79
C GLN A 41 -17.64 7.51 22.69
N ASP A 42 -16.42 6.99 22.48
CA ASP A 42 -15.48 7.53 21.52
C ASP A 42 -16.20 7.86 20.21
N THR A 43 -16.02 9.10 19.76
CA THR A 43 -16.64 9.53 18.51
C THR A 43 -16.22 8.61 17.36
N PRO A 44 -17.05 8.41 16.33
CA PRO A 44 -16.69 7.57 15.17
C PRO A 44 -15.33 7.91 14.55
N LEU A 45 -14.91 9.18 14.66
CA LEU A 45 -13.61 9.71 14.23
C LEU A 45 -12.46 9.27 15.15
N GLN A 46 -12.66 9.19 16.47
CA GLN A 46 -11.64 8.73 17.42
C GLN A 46 -11.39 7.23 17.30
N PHE A 47 -12.41 6.41 17.04
CA PHE A 47 -12.21 4.99 16.74
C PHE A 47 -11.49 4.78 15.39
N ALA A 48 -11.73 5.67 14.44
CA ALA A 48 -11.14 5.61 13.11
C ALA A 48 -9.65 5.96 13.08
N THR A 49 -9.20 6.79 14.02
CA THR A 49 -7.78 7.16 14.19
C THR A 49 -7.04 6.30 15.21
N ARG A 50 -7.72 5.31 15.82
CA ARG A 50 -7.04 4.35 16.69
C ARG A 50 -6.07 3.54 15.85
N SER A 51 -4.79 3.61 16.22
CA SER A 51 -3.74 2.78 15.64
C SER A 51 -4.20 1.34 15.53
N LEU A 52 -3.98 0.74 14.37
CA LEU A 52 -4.23 -0.68 14.11
C LEU A 52 -3.53 -1.54 15.17
N ARG A 53 -2.36 -1.09 15.69
CA ARG A 53 -1.63 -1.75 16.80
C ARG A 53 -2.42 -1.89 18.09
N SER A 54 -3.40 -1.03 18.36
CA SER A 54 -4.25 -1.14 19.55
C SER A 54 -5.10 -2.42 19.54
N ASN A 55 -5.36 -3.00 18.36
CA ASN A 55 -6.00 -4.31 18.24
C ASN A 55 -5.02 -5.48 18.46
N PHE A 56 -3.71 -5.20 18.56
CA PHE A 56 -2.63 -6.19 18.74
C PHE A 56 -1.98 -6.14 20.13
N THR A 57 -2.42 -5.24 21.03
CA THR A 57 -1.86 -5.16 22.38
C THR A 57 -2.20 -6.40 23.22
N ARG A 58 -1.16 -6.93 23.88
CA ARG A 58 -1.10 -8.23 24.55
C ARG A 58 -2.08 -8.43 25.71
N GLU A 59 -2.67 -7.37 26.23
CA GLU A 59 -3.53 -7.40 27.43
C GLU A 59 -4.81 -8.25 27.25
N HIS A 60 -5.16 -8.65 26.03
CA HIS A 60 -6.26 -9.57 25.76
C HIS A 60 -5.84 -11.04 25.56
N PHE A 61 -4.56 -11.37 25.70
CA PHE A 61 -4.02 -12.73 25.53
C PHE A 61 -3.56 -13.38 26.85
N ASP A 62 -4.00 -12.87 28.01
CA ASP A 62 -3.77 -13.44 29.36
C ASP A 62 -4.59 -14.72 29.61
N GLY A 63 -4.54 -15.66 28.68
CA GLY A 63 -4.81 -17.06 28.95
C GLY A 63 -3.49 -17.82 28.91
N ASN A 64 -3.06 -18.37 30.06
CA ASN A 64 -1.91 -19.26 30.20
C ASN A 64 -1.79 -20.24 29.00
N ILE A 65 -0.89 -19.95 28.07
CA ILE A 65 -0.45 -20.91 27.06
C ILE A 65 1.07 -21.03 27.20
N ASP A 66 1.47 -21.96 28.06
CA ASP A 66 2.81 -22.54 28.03
C ASP A 66 2.92 -23.38 26.76
N CYS A 67 3.58 -22.89 25.71
CA CYS A 67 4.02 -23.76 24.62
C CYS A 67 5.22 -23.19 23.82
N PRO A 68 6.29 -23.97 23.62
CA PRO A 68 7.48 -23.56 22.90
C PRO A 68 7.36 -23.88 21.39
N GLU A 69 6.53 -23.15 20.65
CA GLU A 69 6.54 -23.14 19.17
C GLU A 69 6.29 -21.72 18.64
N LYS A 70 7.35 -20.89 18.60
CA LYS A 70 7.23 -19.44 18.39
C LYS A 70 6.73 -19.02 16.99
N SER A 71 6.97 -19.80 15.93
CA SER A 71 6.58 -19.38 14.56
C SER A 71 5.08 -19.52 14.28
N ASN A 72 4.42 -20.56 14.82
CA ASN A 72 2.97 -20.72 14.67
C ASN A 72 2.19 -19.76 15.58
N SER A 73 2.80 -19.27 16.67
CA SER A 73 2.12 -18.36 17.59
C SER A 73 1.88 -16.96 16.99
N ASN A 74 2.84 -16.39 16.27
CA ASN A 74 2.74 -15.02 15.77
C ASN A 74 1.74 -14.87 14.63
N ALA A 75 1.72 -15.81 13.68
CA ALA A 75 0.72 -15.82 12.60
C ALA A 75 -0.70 -15.97 13.16
N ASN A 76 -0.90 -16.87 14.12
CA ASN A 76 -2.21 -17.05 14.75
C ASN A 76 -2.67 -15.82 15.55
N ILE A 77 -1.75 -15.14 16.25
CA ILE A 77 -2.06 -13.87 16.95
C ILE A 77 -2.42 -12.79 15.95
N PHE A 78 -1.66 -12.69 14.85
CA PHE A 78 -1.95 -11.76 13.78
C PHE A 78 -3.32 -12.02 13.16
N ASP A 79 -3.62 -13.26 12.78
CA ASP A 79 -4.88 -13.63 12.13
C ASP A 79 -6.08 -13.29 13.01
N LYS A 80 -6.02 -13.59 14.32
CA LYS A 80 -7.08 -13.22 15.27
C LYS A 80 -7.25 -11.71 15.38
N SER A 81 -6.15 -10.97 15.50
CA SER A 81 -6.19 -9.51 15.65
C SER A 81 -6.64 -8.82 14.35
N PHE A 82 -6.25 -9.36 13.20
CA PHE A 82 -6.63 -8.87 11.90
C PHE A 82 -8.10 -9.19 11.57
N LEU A 83 -8.59 -10.36 11.96
CA LEU A 83 -10.02 -10.69 11.89
C LEU A 83 -10.84 -9.72 12.74
N ARG A 84 -10.40 -9.43 13.98
CA ARG A 84 -11.06 -8.43 14.82
C ARG A 84 -11.05 -7.04 14.19
N PHE A 85 -9.93 -6.61 13.62
CA PHE A 85 -9.87 -5.37 12.84
C PHE A 85 -10.87 -5.38 11.67
N ILE A 86 -11.03 -6.52 11.00
CA ILE A 86 -11.99 -6.65 9.90
C ILE A 86 -13.43 -6.46 10.40
N GLU A 87 -13.77 -7.14 11.50
CA GLU A 87 -15.10 -7.09 12.11
C GLU A 87 -15.43 -5.70 12.68
N ASP A 88 -14.52 -5.12 13.46
CA ASP A 88 -14.75 -3.90 14.23
C ASP A 88 -14.55 -2.61 13.39
N VAL A 89 -13.60 -2.61 12.46
CA VAL A 89 -13.18 -1.40 11.72
C VAL A 89 -13.45 -1.51 10.23
N TYR A 90 -12.90 -2.53 9.56
CA TYR A 90 -12.95 -2.62 8.09
C TYR A 90 -14.38 -2.66 7.53
N ASN A 91 -15.27 -3.40 8.18
CA ASN A 91 -16.64 -3.61 7.72
C ASN A 91 -17.56 -2.40 7.96
N ARG A 92 -17.11 -1.36 8.67
CA ARG A 92 -17.91 -0.15 8.84
C ARG A 92 -18.13 0.57 7.51
N SER A 93 -19.31 1.18 7.34
CA SER A 93 -19.68 1.88 6.12
C SER A 93 -18.86 3.16 5.88
N ASP A 94 -18.46 3.84 6.96
CA ASP A 94 -17.68 5.08 6.94
C ASP A 94 -16.17 4.84 6.77
N TYR A 95 -15.69 3.60 6.96
CA TYR A 95 -14.27 3.30 6.92
C TYR A 95 -13.59 3.61 5.57
N ALA A 96 -14.35 3.55 4.46
CA ALA A 96 -13.83 3.95 3.15
C ALA A 96 -13.46 5.45 3.13
N GLU A 97 -14.30 6.31 3.71
CA GLU A 97 -14.07 7.76 3.76
C GLU A 97 -12.87 8.09 4.66
N ILE A 98 -12.72 7.39 5.79
CA ILE A 98 -11.55 7.53 6.66
C ILE A 98 -10.27 7.14 5.92
N LEU A 99 -10.26 5.96 5.28
CA LEU A 99 -9.09 5.45 4.57
C LEU A 99 -8.69 6.34 3.38
N SER A 100 -9.67 7.04 2.78
CA SER A 100 -9.39 8.02 1.72
C SER A 100 -8.68 9.29 2.18
N GLN A 101 -8.67 9.57 3.48
CA GLN A 101 -8.05 10.77 4.07
C GLN A 101 -6.81 10.44 4.90
N ASP A 102 -6.70 9.20 5.38
CA ASP A 102 -5.57 8.74 6.20
C ASP A 102 -5.12 7.33 5.79
N GLY A 103 -3.86 7.21 5.32
CA GLY A 103 -3.23 5.97 4.91
C GLY A 103 -2.58 5.18 6.05
N THR A 104 -2.69 5.66 7.30
CA THR A 104 -1.95 5.12 8.46
C THR A 104 -2.21 3.62 8.68
N HIS A 105 -3.44 3.14 8.56
CA HIS A 105 -3.73 1.71 8.76
C HIS A 105 -3.03 0.80 7.74
N ILE A 106 -2.85 1.25 6.49
CA ILE A 106 -2.14 0.48 5.45
C ILE A 106 -0.65 0.37 5.84
N ILE A 107 -0.07 1.49 6.26
CA ILE A 107 1.34 1.57 6.67
C ILE A 107 1.58 0.75 7.94
N GLU A 108 0.71 0.86 8.93
CA GLU A 108 0.79 0.08 10.17
C GLU A 108 0.64 -1.41 9.91
N PHE A 109 -0.28 -1.81 9.04
CA PHE A 109 -0.42 -3.19 8.60
C PHE A 109 0.90 -3.71 7.99
N LEU A 110 1.52 -2.94 7.09
CA LEU A 110 2.78 -3.31 6.46
C LEU A 110 3.94 -3.41 7.47
N LYS A 111 4.02 -2.46 8.41
CA LYS A 111 5.00 -2.48 9.50
C LYS A 111 4.83 -3.72 10.37
N LEU A 112 3.60 -4.07 10.74
CA LEU A 112 3.30 -5.28 11.49
C LEU A 112 3.63 -6.56 10.71
N CYS A 113 3.39 -6.58 9.39
CA CYS A 113 3.77 -7.71 8.55
C CYS A 113 5.29 -7.98 8.63
N ASN A 114 6.09 -6.91 8.63
CA ASN A 114 7.54 -7.02 8.76
C ASN A 114 7.98 -7.41 10.17
N GLU A 115 7.44 -6.74 11.20
CA GLU A 115 7.74 -7.03 12.62
C GLU A 115 7.43 -8.49 12.97
N LEU A 116 6.30 -9.01 12.52
CA LEU A 116 5.85 -10.38 12.80
C LEU A 116 6.39 -11.40 11.79
N SER A 117 7.11 -10.96 10.77
CA SER A 117 7.66 -11.83 9.73
C SER A 117 6.61 -12.66 8.99
N LEU A 118 5.49 -12.04 8.64
CA LEU A 118 4.40 -12.69 7.94
C LEU A 118 4.80 -13.12 6.53
N ASP A 119 4.15 -14.17 6.06
CA ASP A 119 4.38 -14.71 4.73
C ASP A 119 3.77 -13.83 3.62
N ILE A 120 4.22 -14.06 2.39
CA ILE A 120 3.78 -13.31 1.21
C ILE A 120 2.27 -13.38 1.01
N ASN A 121 1.63 -14.51 1.36
CA ASN A 121 0.19 -14.65 1.17
C ASN A 121 -0.60 -13.77 2.13
N SER A 122 -0.16 -13.64 3.38
CA SER A 122 -0.80 -12.74 4.36
C SER A 122 -0.75 -11.29 3.89
N VAL A 123 0.41 -10.83 3.42
CA VAL A 123 0.56 -9.48 2.86
C VAL A 123 -0.32 -9.29 1.63
N TYR A 124 -0.34 -10.28 0.73
CA TYR A 124 -1.21 -10.27 -0.46
C TYR A 124 -2.68 -10.12 -0.08
N VAL A 125 -3.17 -10.87 0.92
CA VAL A 125 -4.56 -10.80 1.37
C VAL A 125 -4.87 -9.41 1.94
N GLY A 126 -3.99 -8.86 2.76
CA GLY A 126 -4.22 -7.52 3.34
C GLY A 126 -4.22 -6.41 2.30
N ILE A 127 -3.24 -6.37 1.39
CA ILE A 127 -3.22 -5.39 0.28
C ILE A 127 -4.48 -5.53 -0.57
N ARG A 128 -4.94 -6.76 -0.84
CA ARG A 128 -6.18 -7.01 -1.57
C ARG A 128 -7.40 -6.45 -0.86
N LEU A 129 -7.49 -6.62 0.47
CA LEU A 129 -8.59 -6.07 1.25
C LEU A 129 -8.58 -4.55 1.24
N PHE A 130 -7.42 -3.92 1.42
CA PHE A 130 -7.30 -2.46 1.32
C PHE A 130 -7.66 -1.97 -0.07
N ARG A 131 -7.21 -2.64 -1.14
CA ARG A 131 -7.64 -2.31 -2.51
C ARG A 131 -9.17 -2.34 -2.64
N ILE A 132 -9.82 -3.41 -2.19
CA ILE A 132 -11.29 -3.53 -2.27
C ILE A 132 -11.97 -2.41 -1.48
N LYS A 133 -11.43 -2.01 -0.34
CA LYS A 133 -11.98 -0.89 0.43
C LYS A 133 -11.77 0.44 -0.29
N MET A 134 -10.59 0.67 -0.86
CA MET A 134 -10.29 1.83 -1.71
C MET A 134 -11.19 1.89 -2.94
N MET A 135 -11.60 0.73 -3.49
CA MET A 135 -12.63 0.65 -4.54
C MET A 135 -14.02 1.12 -4.10
N SER A 136 -14.25 1.34 -2.81
CA SER A 136 -15.50 1.92 -2.29
C SER A 136 -15.39 3.43 -2.05
N CYS A 137 -14.19 4.02 -2.07
CA CYS A 137 -13.97 5.46 -1.86
C CYS A 137 -14.31 6.26 -3.13
N GLU A 138 -15.09 7.33 -3.05
CA GLU A 138 -15.35 8.16 -4.24
C GLU A 138 -14.09 8.94 -4.67
N ILE A 139 -13.34 9.42 -3.69
CA ILE A 139 -12.16 10.26 -3.84
C ILE A 139 -11.11 9.74 -2.87
N VAL A 140 -9.84 9.90 -3.20
CA VAL A 140 -8.69 9.65 -2.31
C VAL A 140 -7.88 10.94 -2.24
N ASP A 141 -7.52 11.38 -1.04
CA ASP A 141 -6.64 12.54 -0.85
C ASP A 141 -5.23 12.21 -1.35
N ASP A 142 -4.60 13.15 -2.06
CA ASP A 142 -3.24 12.99 -2.56
C ASP A 142 -2.20 12.78 -1.44
N ALA A 143 -2.48 13.30 -0.23
CA ALA A 143 -1.65 13.06 0.96
C ALA A 143 -1.58 11.56 1.31
N VAL A 144 -2.68 10.81 1.19
CA VAL A 144 -2.73 9.37 1.49
C VAL A 144 -1.83 8.59 0.53
N VAL A 145 -1.87 8.94 -0.76
CA VAL A 145 -1.06 8.26 -1.78
C VAL A 145 0.42 8.50 -1.54
N ASN A 146 0.80 9.74 -1.22
CA ASN A 146 2.17 10.09 -0.86
C ASN A 146 2.63 9.33 0.39
N GLN A 147 1.81 9.32 1.44
CA GLN A 147 2.12 8.64 2.71
C GLN A 147 2.41 7.14 2.47
N ILE A 148 1.60 6.48 1.64
CA ILE A 148 1.80 5.06 1.30
C ILE A 148 3.05 4.88 0.45
N LEU A 149 3.26 5.70 -0.58
CA LEU A 149 4.42 5.58 -1.48
C LEU A 149 5.77 5.88 -0.80
N GLU A 150 5.77 6.67 0.28
CA GLU A 150 6.98 6.97 1.05
C GLU A 150 7.51 5.74 1.79
N ASP A 151 6.62 5.04 2.51
CA ASP A 151 6.97 3.91 3.38
C ASP A 151 6.95 2.54 2.65
N LEU A 152 6.12 2.37 1.62
CA LEU A 152 5.91 1.07 0.97
C LEU A 152 7.20 0.43 0.42
N PRO A 153 8.12 1.15 -0.26
CA PRO A 153 9.33 0.54 -0.79
C PRO A 153 10.14 -0.20 0.29
N ASP A 154 10.33 0.46 1.43
CA ASP A 154 11.11 -0.07 2.55
C ASP A 154 10.38 -1.25 3.20
N GLN A 155 9.06 -1.14 3.36
CA GLN A 155 8.26 -2.23 3.92
C GLN A 155 8.16 -3.46 3.01
N MET A 156 8.31 -3.30 1.69
CA MET A 156 8.15 -4.40 0.73
C MET A 156 9.47 -5.05 0.30
N THR A 157 10.60 -4.43 0.61
CA THR A 157 11.94 -4.88 0.15
C THR A 157 12.18 -6.35 0.49
N ARG A 158 11.88 -6.79 1.72
CA ARG A 158 12.01 -8.19 2.16
C ARG A 158 11.35 -9.21 1.23
N TYR A 159 10.20 -8.87 0.65
CA TYR A 159 9.42 -9.79 -0.18
C TYR A 159 9.93 -9.87 -1.62
N PHE A 160 10.73 -8.88 -2.06
CA PHE A 160 11.22 -8.75 -3.43
C PHE A 160 12.74 -8.76 -3.56
N GLU A 161 13.47 -8.91 -2.45
CA GLU A 161 14.91 -9.13 -2.45
C GLU A 161 15.30 -10.21 -3.46
N LYS A 162 16.28 -9.87 -4.31
CA LYS A 162 16.79 -10.77 -5.34
C LYS A 162 17.38 -11.97 -4.60
N SER A 163 16.72 -13.12 -4.67
CA SER A 163 17.38 -14.37 -4.27
C SER A 163 18.56 -14.54 -5.21
N ASP A 164 19.76 -14.28 -4.70
CA ASP A 164 21.00 -14.31 -5.44
C ASP A 164 21.10 -15.59 -6.26
N LYS A 165 21.32 -15.39 -7.56
CA LYS A 165 21.74 -16.38 -8.54
C LYS A 165 20.95 -17.70 -8.45
N ASP A 166 19.96 -17.81 -9.33
CA ASP A 166 19.50 -19.10 -9.82
C ASP A 166 20.66 -19.76 -10.60
N ASN A 167 21.74 -20.13 -9.90
CA ASN A 167 22.69 -21.12 -10.37
C ASN A 167 21.81 -22.32 -10.64
N GLY A 168 21.52 -22.57 -11.92
CA GLY A 168 20.43 -23.44 -12.32
C GLY A 168 20.51 -24.73 -11.52
N VAL A 169 19.38 -25.21 -11.01
CA VAL A 169 19.29 -26.41 -10.15
C VAL A 169 20.20 -27.54 -10.66
N LYS A 170 20.33 -27.67 -11.98
CA LYS A 170 21.25 -28.57 -12.68
C LYS A 170 22.73 -28.45 -12.27
N GLU A 171 23.28 -27.25 -12.14
CA GLU A 171 24.70 -27.03 -11.81
C GLU A 171 25.01 -27.37 -10.35
N ILE A 172 24.12 -26.99 -9.43
CA ILE A 172 24.23 -27.36 -8.00
C ILE A 172 24.14 -28.88 -7.86
N LEU A 173 23.19 -29.49 -8.57
CA LEU A 173 22.93 -30.92 -8.51
C LEU A 173 24.08 -31.72 -9.13
N SER A 174 24.68 -31.24 -10.23
CA SER A 174 25.90 -31.82 -10.83
C SER A 174 27.07 -31.84 -9.84
N LYS A 175 27.37 -30.70 -9.20
CA LYS A 175 28.47 -30.58 -8.23
C LYS A 175 28.27 -31.48 -7.00
N ASN A 176 27.02 -31.60 -6.53
CA ASN A 176 26.70 -32.44 -5.38
C ASN A 176 26.78 -33.94 -5.71
N ILE A 177 26.30 -34.36 -6.88
CA ILE A 177 26.44 -35.75 -7.35
C ILE A 177 27.92 -36.10 -7.52
N GLU A 178 28.70 -35.23 -8.14
CA GLU A 178 30.14 -35.42 -8.33
C GLU A 178 30.84 -35.62 -6.98
N LYS A 179 30.54 -34.79 -5.99
CA LYS A 179 31.07 -34.92 -4.62
C LYS A 179 30.70 -36.26 -3.97
N ILE A 180 29.44 -36.70 -4.08
CA ILE A 180 28.99 -37.98 -3.50
C ILE A 180 29.71 -39.16 -4.18
N ILE A 181 29.79 -39.16 -5.51
CA ILE A 181 30.49 -40.20 -6.26
C ILE A 181 31.96 -40.26 -5.83
N LEU A 182 32.63 -39.10 -5.73
CA LEU A 182 34.03 -39.04 -5.29
C LEU A 182 34.22 -39.54 -3.85
N CYS A 183 33.33 -39.18 -2.92
CA CYS A 183 33.39 -39.68 -1.54
C CYS A 183 33.22 -41.20 -1.47
N HIS A 184 32.21 -41.77 -2.14
CA HIS A 184 31.98 -43.22 -2.14
C HIS A 184 33.07 -44.00 -2.86
N LEU A 185 33.63 -43.47 -3.95
CA LEU A 185 34.76 -44.08 -4.64
C LEU A 185 36.03 -44.09 -3.79
N ASN A 186 36.30 -42.98 -3.09
CA ASN A 186 37.45 -42.87 -2.19
C ASN A 186 37.31 -43.84 -0.99
N ASP A 187 36.12 -43.94 -0.41
CA ASP A 187 35.82 -44.86 0.68
C ASP A 187 35.87 -46.34 0.23
N GLN A 188 35.43 -46.65 -0.99
CA GLN A 188 35.58 -47.98 -1.58
C GLN A 188 37.04 -48.36 -1.85
N PHE A 189 37.86 -47.42 -2.29
CA PHE A 189 39.28 -47.69 -2.51
C PHE A 189 39.99 -48.06 -1.19
N LEU A 190 39.52 -47.50 -0.08
CA LEU A 190 40.03 -47.76 1.27
C LEU A 190 39.45 -49.03 1.92
N ARG A 191 38.29 -49.53 1.48
CA ARG A 191 37.62 -50.72 2.03
C ARG A 191 37.61 -51.85 0.99
N SER A 192 38.42 -52.89 1.20
CA SER A 192 38.53 -54.06 0.31
C SER A 192 37.19 -54.57 -0.26
N VAL A 193 37.21 -54.89 -1.56
CA VAL A 193 36.25 -55.50 -2.54
C VAL A 193 34.98 -56.24 -2.06
N ILE A 194 34.83 -56.60 -0.79
CA ILE A 194 33.81 -57.54 -0.29
C ILE A 194 32.40 -56.91 -0.15
N ALA A 195 32.22 -55.58 -0.20
CA ALA A 195 30.92 -54.90 0.02
C ALA A 195 30.40 -54.05 -1.17
N ILE A 196 30.65 -54.48 -2.42
CA ILE A 196 30.32 -53.68 -3.61
C ILE A 196 28.81 -53.51 -3.83
N GLU A 197 27.97 -54.49 -3.49
CA GLU A 197 26.51 -54.35 -3.68
C GLU A 197 25.86 -53.41 -2.68
N ASP A 198 26.28 -53.44 -1.43
CA ASP A 198 25.72 -52.60 -0.38
C ASP A 198 26.10 -51.13 -0.59
N THR A 199 27.33 -50.88 -1.04
CA THR A 199 27.79 -49.54 -1.43
C THR A 199 27.05 -48.99 -2.65
N LYS A 200 26.75 -49.81 -3.68
CA LYS A 200 25.92 -49.39 -4.83
C LYS A 200 24.50 -49.02 -4.41
N LYS A 201 23.89 -49.81 -3.52
CA LYS A 201 22.54 -49.52 -2.97
C LYS A 201 22.56 -48.22 -2.17
N ALA A 202 23.57 -48.02 -1.32
CA ALA A 202 23.74 -46.81 -0.52
C ALA A 202 23.93 -45.57 -1.40
N LEU A 203 24.82 -45.63 -2.40
CA LEU A 203 25.06 -44.56 -3.36
C LEU A 203 23.77 -44.19 -4.13
N THR A 204 23.05 -45.21 -4.62
CA THR A 204 21.80 -44.99 -5.36
C THR A 204 20.75 -44.32 -4.47
N ALA A 205 20.59 -44.80 -3.23
CA ALA A 205 19.67 -44.20 -2.27
C ALA A 205 20.03 -42.75 -1.93
N GLU A 206 21.32 -42.43 -1.76
CA GLU A 206 21.79 -41.08 -1.45
C GLU A 206 21.59 -40.11 -2.62
N ILE A 207 21.92 -40.55 -3.84
CA ILE A 207 21.66 -39.78 -5.07
C ILE A 207 20.16 -39.57 -5.25
N SER A 208 19.32 -40.60 -5.10
CA SER A 208 17.86 -40.47 -5.18
C SER A 208 17.31 -39.50 -4.14
N ASN A 209 17.80 -39.55 -2.89
CA ASN A 209 17.39 -38.62 -1.84
C ASN A 209 17.81 -37.18 -2.16
N LEU A 210 19.01 -36.96 -2.68
CA LEU A 210 19.44 -35.64 -3.17
C LEU A 210 18.51 -35.13 -4.27
N PHE A 211 18.22 -35.95 -5.28
CA PHE A 211 17.31 -35.56 -6.38
C PHE A 211 15.93 -35.18 -5.85
N LEU A 212 15.35 -35.99 -4.95
CA LEU A 212 14.04 -35.70 -4.35
C LEU A 212 14.05 -34.40 -3.53
N ASN A 213 15.12 -34.16 -2.77
CA ASN A 213 15.27 -32.93 -1.98
C ASN A 213 15.43 -31.69 -2.87
N GLU A 214 16.21 -31.76 -3.94
CA GLU A 214 16.36 -30.65 -4.88
C GLU A 214 15.09 -30.41 -5.71
N LEU A 215 14.34 -31.46 -6.07
CA LEU A 215 13.03 -31.32 -6.70
C LEU A 215 12.02 -30.65 -5.78
N LYS A 216 12.00 -31.00 -4.49
CA LYS A 216 11.17 -30.31 -3.48
C LYS A 216 11.56 -28.83 -3.38
N LYS A 217 12.85 -28.52 -3.21
CA LYS A 217 13.35 -27.13 -3.20
C LYS A 217 12.98 -26.36 -4.46
N ALA A 218 13.10 -26.98 -5.64
CA ALA A 218 12.73 -26.35 -6.90
C ALA A 218 11.22 -26.07 -6.99
N LYS A 219 10.38 -26.99 -6.50
CA LYS A 219 8.93 -26.81 -6.41
C LYS A 219 8.57 -25.66 -5.45
N ASP A 220 9.22 -25.61 -4.28
CA ASP A 220 9.00 -24.57 -3.28
C ASP A 220 9.43 -23.20 -3.80
N LYS A 221 10.61 -23.11 -4.44
CA LYS A 221 11.08 -21.90 -5.14
C LYS A 221 10.11 -21.44 -6.22
N LYS A 222 9.56 -22.38 -7.02
CA LYS A 222 8.55 -22.06 -8.05
C LYS A 222 7.26 -21.51 -7.44
N SER A 223 6.83 -22.08 -6.31
CA SER A 223 5.66 -21.61 -5.56
C SER A 223 5.88 -20.21 -4.97
N ASP A 224 7.05 -19.96 -4.38
CA ASP A 224 7.47 -18.65 -3.86
C ASP A 224 7.49 -17.60 -4.98
N LYS A 225 8.13 -17.90 -6.11
CA LYS A 225 8.15 -17.01 -7.29
C LYS A 225 6.74 -16.67 -7.77
N LYS A 226 5.84 -17.65 -7.83
CA LYS A 226 4.43 -17.43 -8.22
C LYS A 226 3.72 -16.51 -7.22
N SER A 227 3.98 -16.67 -5.93
CA SER A 227 3.38 -15.86 -4.87
C SER A 227 3.90 -14.42 -4.91
N LYS A 228 5.21 -14.22 -5.12
CA LYS A 228 5.82 -12.90 -5.34
C LYS A 228 5.23 -12.19 -6.56
N THR A 229 5.08 -12.89 -7.67
CA THR A 229 4.43 -12.34 -8.87
C THR A 229 2.98 -11.93 -8.61
N ARG A 230 2.22 -12.73 -7.86
CA ARG A 230 0.84 -12.37 -7.47
C ARG A 230 0.80 -11.13 -6.58
N LEU A 231 1.67 -11.05 -5.58
CA LEU A 231 1.79 -9.88 -4.71
C LEU A 231 2.13 -8.63 -5.51
N ARG A 232 3.09 -8.73 -6.45
CA ARG A 232 3.44 -7.63 -7.35
C ARG A 232 2.23 -7.10 -8.13
N PHE A 233 1.49 -7.99 -8.79
CA PHE A 233 0.29 -7.60 -9.53
C PHE A 233 -0.77 -6.97 -8.63
N GLU A 234 -0.88 -7.44 -7.38
CA GLU A 234 -1.81 -6.89 -6.42
C GLU A 234 -1.42 -5.47 -5.98
N VAL A 235 -0.13 -5.21 -5.77
CA VAL A 235 0.40 -3.88 -5.48
C VAL A 235 0.17 -2.91 -6.65
N ILE A 236 0.42 -3.35 -7.89
CA ILE A 236 0.15 -2.54 -9.09
C ILE A 236 -1.33 -2.17 -9.15
N ARG A 237 -2.24 -3.16 -9.05
CA ARG A 237 -3.69 -2.92 -9.06
C ARG A 237 -4.16 -2.05 -7.91
N PHE A 238 -3.52 -2.14 -6.75
CA PHE A 238 -3.78 -1.28 -5.61
C PHE A 238 -3.50 0.19 -5.97
N PHE A 239 -2.35 0.48 -6.59
CA PHE A 239 -2.04 1.84 -7.02
C PHE A 239 -2.87 2.29 -8.21
N GLU A 240 -3.14 1.45 -9.21
CA GLU A 240 -4.07 1.80 -10.30
C GLU A 240 -5.42 2.28 -9.74
N THR A 241 -5.98 1.52 -8.79
CA THR A 241 -7.26 1.85 -8.14
C THR A 241 -7.18 3.16 -7.36
N THR A 242 -6.09 3.36 -6.63
CA THR A 242 -5.90 4.51 -5.74
C THR A 242 -5.67 5.79 -6.57
N LEU A 243 -4.78 5.74 -7.56
CA LEU A 243 -4.45 6.83 -8.47
C LEU A 243 -5.66 7.28 -9.28
N ALA A 244 -6.47 6.35 -9.79
CA ALA A 244 -7.70 6.68 -10.51
C ALA A 244 -8.70 7.52 -9.70
N ARG A 245 -8.54 7.57 -8.37
CA ARG A 245 -9.43 8.27 -7.43
C ARG A 245 -8.76 9.43 -6.72
N THR A 246 -7.44 9.60 -6.87
CA THR A 246 -6.68 10.68 -6.24
C THR A 246 -7.23 12.06 -6.61
N LEU A 247 -7.43 12.94 -5.65
CA LEU A 247 -7.83 14.32 -5.90
C LEU A 247 -6.98 15.24 -5.04
N TRP A 248 -6.52 16.32 -5.65
CA TRP A 248 -5.73 17.34 -4.98
C TRP A 248 -6.64 18.43 -4.40
N ASN A 249 -6.19 19.03 -3.30
CA ASN A 249 -6.90 20.15 -2.67
C ASN A 249 -6.65 21.47 -3.45
N PRO A 250 -7.66 22.06 -4.12
CA PRO A 250 -7.48 23.29 -4.90
C PRO A 250 -7.22 24.52 -4.04
N LYS A 251 -7.45 24.45 -2.72
CA LYS A 251 -7.20 25.55 -1.79
C LYS A 251 -5.71 25.75 -1.48
N SER A 252 -4.89 24.74 -1.76
CA SER A 252 -3.46 24.74 -1.47
C SER A 252 -2.66 24.53 -2.77
N PRO A 253 -2.69 25.47 -3.73
CA PRO A 253 -2.10 25.27 -5.06
C PRO A 253 -0.60 24.94 -5.02
N GLU A 254 0.12 25.46 -4.03
CA GLU A 254 1.55 25.22 -3.83
C GLU A 254 1.87 23.73 -3.58
N THR A 255 0.97 23.01 -2.91
CA THR A 255 1.18 21.59 -2.59
C THR A 255 0.72 20.66 -3.72
N VAL A 256 -0.13 21.13 -4.62
CA VAL A 256 -0.71 20.30 -5.70
C VAL A 256 0.39 19.78 -6.64
N TRP A 257 1.24 20.68 -7.14
CA TRP A 257 2.28 20.29 -8.09
C TRP A 257 3.38 19.46 -7.43
N THR A 258 3.79 19.85 -6.23
CA THR A 258 4.80 19.11 -5.46
C THR A 258 4.32 17.70 -5.11
N SER A 259 3.05 17.55 -4.75
CA SER A 259 2.40 16.26 -4.52
C SER A 259 2.36 15.39 -5.78
N PHE A 260 1.96 15.96 -6.93
CA PHE A 260 1.97 15.23 -8.20
C PHE A 260 3.35 14.67 -8.55
N LEU A 261 4.40 15.49 -8.40
CA LEU A 261 5.78 15.06 -8.61
C LEU A 261 6.24 14.02 -7.58
N SER A 262 5.86 14.19 -6.31
CA SER A 262 6.16 13.26 -5.23
C SER A 262 5.58 11.87 -5.49
N ILE A 263 4.31 11.80 -5.95
CA ILE A 263 3.67 10.53 -6.33
C ILE A 263 4.42 9.90 -7.51
N ALA A 264 4.74 10.66 -8.57
CA ALA A 264 5.49 10.13 -9.71
C ALA A 264 6.86 9.56 -9.31
N ASN A 265 7.59 10.28 -8.45
CA ASN A 265 8.88 9.85 -7.92
C ASN A 265 8.72 8.60 -7.02
N GLY A 266 7.65 8.53 -6.21
CA GLY A 266 7.31 7.36 -5.42
C GLY A 266 7.08 6.11 -6.26
N LEU A 267 6.36 6.24 -7.38
CA LEU A 267 6.18 5.14 -8.34
C LEU A 267 7.51 4.69 -8.96
N GLN A 268 8.38 5.63 -9.33
CA GLN A 268 9.73 5.31 -9.82
C GLN A 268 10.60 4.63 -8.75
N ARG A 269 10.46 4.99 -7.47
CA ARG A 269 11.12 4.31 -6.34
C ARG A 269 10.66 2.85 -6.21
N LEU A 270 9.38 2.55 -6.43
CA LEU A 270 8.88 1.17 -6.44
C LEU A 270 9.52 0.35 -7.58
N ALA A 271 9.70 0.95 -8.75
CA ALA A 271 10.39 0.30 -9.86
C ALA A 271 11.89 0.08 -9.57
N SER A 272 12.56 1.10 -9.01
CA SER A 272 13.97 1.01 -8.60
C SER A 272 14.20 -0.06 -7.53
N SER A 273 13.20 -0.28 -6.66
CA SER A 273 13.21 -1.33 -5.62
C SER A 273 12.80 -2.72 -6.14
N ASN A 274 12.59 -2.87 -7.46
CA ASN A 274 12.17 -4.13 -8.11
C ASN A 274 10.83 -4.70 -7.58
N ILE A 275 10.03 -3.85 -6.93
CA ILE A 275 8.66 -4.14 -6.55
C ILE A 275 7.82 -4.15 -7.83
N ILE A 276 7.96 -3.13 -8.65
CA ILE A 276 7.47 -3.12 -10.05
C ILE A 276 8.66 -3.49 -10.93
N ASN A 277 8.57 -4.62 -11.62
CA ASN A 277 9.69 -5.15 -12.39
C ASN A 277 9.57 -4.90 -13.90
N HIS A 278 8.38 -4.61 -14.41
CA HIS A 278 8.13 -4.32 -15.81
C HIS A 278 8.00 -2.81 -16.02
N MET A 279 8.69 -2.27 -17.02
CA MET A 279 8.62 -0.84 -17.32
C MET A 279 7.24 -0.43 -17.83
N ASP A 280 6.55 -1.31 -18.56
CA ASP A 280 5.18 -1.09 -19.05
C ASP A 280 4.17 -0.92 -17.91
N ASP A 281 4.34 -1.67 -16.81
CA ASP A 281 3.50 -1.52 -15.61
C ASP A 281 3.72 -0.14 -14.95
N LEU A 282 4.98 0.31 -14.89
CA LEU A 282 5.31 1.65 -14.40
C LEU A 282 4.75 2.74 -15.32
N ASP A 283 4.89 2.59 -16.64
CA ASP A 283 4.38 3.55 -17.61
C ASP A 283 2.85 3.65 -17.54
N SER A 284 2.16 2.52 -17.36
CA SER A 284 0.70 2.47 -17.16
C SER A 284 0.27 3.27 -15.92
N LEU A 285 0.99 3.13 -14.81
CA LEU A 285 0.70 3.89 -13.58
C LEU A 285 0.97 5.39 -13.75
N LEU A 286 2.02 5.77 -14.48
CA LEU A 286 2.35 7.17 -14.77
C LEU A 286 1.33 7.80 -15.73
N TRP A 287 0.80 7.04 -16.68
CA TRP A 287 -0.34 7.45 -17.50
C TRP A 287 -1.59 7.68 -16.66
N GLU A 288 -1.94 6.76 -15.77
CA GLU A 288 -3.09 6.91 -14.87
C GLU A 288 -2.97 8.17 -14.01
N LEU A 289 -1.78 8.42 -13.44
CA LEU A 289 -1.48 9.65 -12.69
C LEU A 289 -1.65 10.91 -13.55
N THR A 290 -1.15 10.88 -14.79
CA THR A 290 -1.25 12.02 -15.74
C THR A 290 -2.70 12.30 -16.10
N TYR A 291 -3.48 11.27 -16.44
CA TYR A 291 -4.91 11.41 -16.74
C TYR A 291 -5.70 11.92 -15.55
N ARG A 292 -5.40 11.42 -14.35
CA ARG A 292 -6.06 11.89 -13.15
C ARG A 292 -5.75 13.34 -12.83
N PHE A 293 -4.50 13.77 -13.02
CA PHE A 293 -4.15 15.17 -12.83
C PHE A 293 -4.81 16.08 -13.87
N ASN A 294 -4.89 15.65 -15.12
CA ASN A 294 -5.64 16.35 -16.16
C ASN A 294 -7.13 16.48 -15.80
N PHE A 295 -7.73 15.43 -15.23
CA PHE A 295 -9.10 15.48 -14.71
C PHE A 295 -9.24 16.50 -13.58
N PHE A 296 -8.28 16.57 -12.66
CA PHE A 296 -8.25 17.60 -11.62
C PHE A 296 -8.17 19.02 -12.20
N LEU A 297 -7.32 19.25 -13.22
CA LEU A 297 -7.23 20.55 -13.92
C LEU A 297 -8.55 20.90 -14.63
N ASP A 298 -9.25 19.93 -15.19
CA ASP A 298 -10.56 20.17 -15.81
C ASP A 298 -11.63 20.56 -14.77
N LEU A 299 -11.58 19.94 -13.57
CA LEU A 299 -12.54 20.19 -12.50
C LEU A 299 -12.27 21.50 -11.74
N SER A 300 -11.02 21.75 -11.36
CA SER A 300 -10.63 22.82 -10.42
C SER A 300 -9.62 23.81 -10.99
N GLY A 301 -9.12 23.60 -12.21
CA GLY A 301 -8.06 24.44 -12.79
C GLY A 301 -8.42 25.92 -12.88
N PHE A 302 -9.69 26.26 -13.14
CA PHE A 302 -10.13 27.65 -13.21
C PHE A 302 -9.94 28.43 -11.88
N SER A 303 -9.90 27.72 -10.74
CA SER A 303 -9.74 28.31 -9.41
C SER A 303 -8.27 28.51 -9.01
N LEU A 304 -7.35 27.84 -9.70
CA LEU A 304 -5.91 27.92 -9.41
C LEU A 304 -5.35 29.27 -9.87
N PRO A 305 -4.41 29.85 -9.11
CA PRO A 305 -3.81 31.15 -9.46
C PRO A 305 -2.89 31.04 -10.69
N LEU A 306 -2.65 32.14 -11.40
CA LEU A 306 -1.87 32.12 -12.65
C LEU A 306 -0.39 31.75 -12.44
N ASN A 307 0.20 32.12 -11.30
CA ASN A 307 1.57 31.76 -10.93
C ASN A 307 1.78 30.25 -10.87
N PHE A 308 0.78 29.48 -10.42
CA PHE A 308 0.84 28.01 -10.43
C PHE A 308 1.13 27.48 -11.84
N TYR A 309 0.45 28.00 -12.86
CA TYR A 309 0.64 27.57 -14.23
C TYR A 309 2.03 27.96 -14.77
N GLU A 310 2.50 29.16 -14.44
CA GLU A 310 3.83 29.63 -14.84
C GLU A 310 4.94 28.77 -14.22
N GLU A 311 4.78 28.37 -12.96
CA GLU A 311 5.71 27.45 -12.28
C GLU A 311 5.73 26.06 -12.93
N VAL A 312 4.56 25.51 -13.27
CA VAL A 312 4.44 24.20 -13.94
C VAL A 312 5.04 24.24 -15.35
N GLU A 313 4.73 25.28 -16.14
CA GLU A 313 5.29 25.46 -17.48
C GLU A 313 6.81 25.56 -17.43
N LYS A 314 7.35 26.37 -16.52
CA LYS A 314 8.79 26.49 -16.31
C LYS A 314 9.43 25.14 -15.95
N ALA A 315 8.82 24.37 -15.06
CA ALA A 315 9.31 23.04 -14.67
C ALA A 315 9.38 22.08 -15.86
N ILE A 316 8.42 22.15 -16.79
CA ILE A 316 8.39 21.34 -18.02
C ILE A 316 9.42 21.82 -19.04
N GLU A 317 9.58 23.12 -19.22
CA GLU A 317 10.58 23.72 -20.11
C GLU A 317 12.01 23.37 -19.67
N GLU A 318 12.26 23.43 -18.36
CA GLU A 318 13.54 23.06 -17.74
C GLU A 318 13.78 21.53 -17.72
N LYS A 319 12.82 20.73 -18.19
CA LYS A 319 12.87 19.24 -18.19
C LYS A 319 13.14 18.65 -16.81
N THR A 320 12.63 19.29 -15.77
CA THR A 320 12.75 18.79 -14.38
C THR A 320 11.88 17.55 -14.15
N VAL A 321 10.85 17.37 -14.97
CA VAL A 321 9.88 16.26 -14.87
C VAL A 321 10.28 15.10 -15.78
N SER A 322 11.19 14.25 -15.28
CA SER A 322 11.82 13.17 -16.07
C SER A 322 10.83 12.22 -16.76
N PHE A 323 9.72 11.89 -16.09
CA PHE A 323 8.76 10.92 -16.63
C PHE A 323 7.89 11.48 -17.78
N LEU A 324 7.77 12.80 -17.93
CA LEU A 324 7.09 13.39 -19.08
C LEU A 324 7.95 13.33 -20.34
N GLU A 325 9.28 13.24 -20.20
CA GLU A 325 10.23 13.17 -21.31
C GLU A 325 10.45 11.72 -21.81
N SER A 326 9.86 10.71 -21.15
CA SER A 326 9.98 9.32 -21.59
C SER A 326 9.31 9.12 -22.95
N LYS A 327 9.97 8.35 -23.83
CA LYS A 327 9.36 7.97 -25.10
C LYS A 327 8.18 7.03 -24.87
N GLU A 328 7.09 7.29 -25.57
CA GLU A 328 5.95 6.38 -25.60
C GLU A 328 6.32 5.06 -26.29
N GLN A 329 5.69 3.97 -25.85
CA GLN A 329 5.93 2.63 -26.40
C GLN A 329 5.19 2.42 -27.72
N ASP A 330 4.00 3.00 -27.85
CA ASP A 330 3.15 2.85 -29.01
C ASP A 330 3.41 3.95 -30.06
N GLU A 331 3.70 3.51 -31.29
CA GLU A 331 3.95 4.43 -32.40
C GLU A 331 2.67 5.18 -32.79
N GLY A 332 2.78 6.51 -32.95
CA GLY A 332 1.66 7.36 -33.36
C GLY A 332 0.73 7.80 -32.21
N VAL A 333 1.00 7.38 -30.97
CA VAL A 333 0.29 7.89 -29.79
C VAL A 333 0.90 9.22 -29.35
N LYS A 334 0.04 10.18 -28.96
CA LYS A 334 0.50 11.45 -28.38
C LYS A 334 1.28 11.19 -27.10
N SER A 335 2.36 11.93 -26.89
CA SER A 335 3.14 11.80 -25.66
C SER A 335 2.40 12.29 -24.42
N LYS A 336 2.76 11.75 -23.24
CA LYS A 336 2.30 12.26 -21.93
C LYS A 336 2.49 13.77 -21.83
N LYS A 337 3.67 14.26 -22.24
CA LYS A 337 4.00 15.68 -22.25
C LYS A 337 3.08 16.51 -23.14
N GLU A 338 2.79 16.05 -24.35
CA GLU A 338 1.87 16.75 -25.27
C GLU A 338 0.47 16.85 -24.68
N ILE A 339 -0.10 15.73 -24.21
CA ILE A 339 -1.45 15.70 -23.62
C ILE A 339 -1.51 16.59 -22.37
N PHE A 340 -0.50 16.50 -21.51
CA PHE A 340 -0.42 17.33 -20.30
C PHE A 340 -0.33 18.82 -20.63
N THR A 341 0.53 19.20 -21.59
CA THR A 341 0.72 20.61 -21.98
C THR A 341 -0.54 21.20 -22.62
N GLU A 342 -1.23 20.43 -23.49
CA GLU A 342 -2.52 20.82 -24.06
C GLU A 342 -3.55 21.11 -22.96
N LYS A 343 -3.63 20.22 -21.95
CA LYS A 343 -4.56 20.37 -20.82
C LYS A 343 -4.20 21.52 -19.90
N LEU A 344 -2.92 21.72 -19.63
CA LEU A 344 -2.41 22.84 -18.85
C LEU A 344 -2.77 24.18 -19.50
N LEU A 345 -2.59 24.32 -20.81
CA LEU A 345 -2.94 25.52 -21.56
C LEU A 345 -4.45 25.80 -21.53
N GLN A 346 -5.28 24.76 -21.67
CA GLN A 346 -6.74 24.89 -21.55
C GLN A 346 -7.14 25.38 -20.15
N ALA A 347 -6.59 24.78 -19.10
CA ALA A 347 -6.87 25.15 -17.72
C ALA A 347 -6.38 26.59 -17.39
N LYS A 348 -5.18 26.96 -17.84
CA LYS A 348 -4.63 28.33 -17.74
C LYS A 348 -5.51 29.35 -18.45
N THR A 349 -6.02 29.03 -19.63
CA THR A 349 -6.93 29.91 -20.38
C THR A 349 -8.26 30.12 -19.64
N LYS A 350 -8.83 29.05 -19.05
CA LYS A 350 -10.03 29.12 -18.20
C LYS A 350 -9.77 29.99 -16.96
N ALA A 351 -8.65 29.79 -16.27
CA ALA A 351 -8.25 30.58 -15.12
C ALA A 351 -8.07 32.06 -15.50
N TYR A 352 -7.39 32.37 -16.61
CA TYR A 352 -7.23 33.74 -17.09
C TYR A 352 -8.57 34.41 -17.39
N ALA A 353 -9.50 33.71 -18.05
CA ALA A 353 -10.84 34.22 -18.31
C ALA A 353 -11.64 34.48 -17.02
N TYR A 354 -11.52 33.60 -16.03
CA TYR A 354 -12.11 33.76 -14.70
C TYR A 354 -11.57 35.02 -14.00
N TYR A 355 -10.25 35.13 -13.83
CA TYR A 355 -9.61 36.24 -13.10
C TYR A 355 -9.76 37.59 -13.78
N LYS A 356 -9.55 37.68 -15.10
CA LYS A 356 -9.51 38.98 -15.80
C LYS A 356 -10.87 39.47 -16.26
N LYS A 357 -11.77 38.56 -16.61
CA LYS A 357 -13.04 38.95 -17.26
C LYS A 357 -14.27 38.71 -16.39
N GLY A 358 -14.17 37.94 -15.30
CA GLY A 358 -15.31 37.61 -14.45
C GLY A 358 -16.45 36.90 -15.21
N ILE A 359 -16.14 36.29 -16.37
CA ILE A 359 -17.14 35.76 -17.31
C ILE A 359 -17.73 34.42 -16.82
N LEU A 360 -17.02 33.71 -15.96
CA LEU A 360 -17.46 32.41 -15.47
C LEU A 360 -18.19 32.57 -14.12
N PRO A 361 -19.46 32.12 -14.01
CA PRO A 361 -20.19 32.16 -12.75
C PRO A 361 -19.47 31.30 -11.70
N GLN A 362 -19.47 31.75 -10.45
CA GLN A 362 -19.06 30.93 -9.31
C GLN A 362 -20.01 29.72 -9.24
N ILE A 363 -19.52 28.53 -9.61
CA ILE A 363 -20.26 27.26 -9.47
C ILE A 363 -20.12 26.73 -8.04
#